data_AF-A0A166VP23-F1
#
_entry.id   AF-A0A166VP23-F1
#
_cell.length_a   1.000
_cell.length_b   1.000
_cell.length_c   1.000
_cell.angle_alpha   90.00
_cell.angle_beta   90.00
_cell.angle_gamma   90.00
#
_symmetry.space_group_name_H-M   'P 1'
#
loop_
_entity.id
_entity.type
_entity.pdbx_description
1 polymer ?
#
loop_
_entity_poly.entity_id
_entity_poly.type
_entity_poly.pdbx_seq_one_letter_code
_entity_poly.pdbx_strand_id
1 'polypeptide(L)'
;MPTQSTQDPGKGKPIPASPTGEELVTELIYLMRPFCEGKNGKSLKGMIQGHETLKAELGDLRTAYNTNLRALAQQHIEWDTERSSLQEGVEAERARLKQSLSDQKDAGAKLNAEREKADSLRRQIQDNEQKIKDLIEAKKHAEATATRLHGEKETLQTRMEGMGNKNNALKDELEKSKQQQDANLETLNNVQESLTTVRSFLIPLRALDETGRATIAMELCQSALYHNVSDENMAGGSFQSHALPLPASNTEAAKQMRVVAGLAACGKALKRHLFRDSFLTQSHELDEKLHLLASTDRLHHAYVRAALAKVLPTAQAQGQNRGAALAVNEVMTAIGRWAQDERALRSGLENICDKALNCWALARQVEDRIWPEFEYELPEDWQPLPLPCWPAAPTVNTPNRKKMLKTDNNNSQNGAPNHEPRQLLKSEVKVVWPTIFAAEPQVPGSSDATALERLHCGYVLTQAQSQDAEEEMSHRAARRTRRADSVPHKNRRNSGVFLSGGVLSGSSGK
;
A
#
# COMPACT_ATOMS: atom_id res chain seq x y z
N MET A 1 -5.64 129.78 -20.09
CA MET A 1 -4.40 130.29 -20.74
C MET A 1 -4.81 130.79 -22.12
N PRO A 2 -4.26 131.93 -22.57
CA PRO A 2 -4.71 133.33 -22.44
C PRO A 2 -5.42 133.79 -23.74
N THR A 3 -5.89 135.03 -23.99
CA THR A 3 -5.22 136.34 -24.17
C THR A 3 -6.34 137.28 -24.68
N GLN A 4 -6.64 138.45 -24.12
CA GLN A 4 -5.95 139.76 -24.24
C GLN A 4 -5.93 140.35 -25.67
N SER A 5 -6.09 141.68 -25.73
CA SER A 5 -5.78 142.60 -26.86
C SER A 5 -6.93 142.83 -27.86
N THR A 6 -7.26 144.03 -28.37
CA THR A 6 -6.47 145.26 -28.50
C THR A 6 -7.39 146.47 -28.79
N GLN A 7 -6.79 147.64 -28.58
CA GLN A 7 -7.19 149.05 -28.77
C GLN A 7 -7.88 149.44 -30.10
N ASP A 8 -8.79 150.42 -29.97
CA ASP A 8 -8.90 151.75 -30.65
C ASP A 8 -7.88 152.05 -31.80
N PRO A 9 -8.16 152.88 -32.84
CA PRO A 9 -8.84 154.18 -32.69
C PRO A 9 -9.64 154.76 -33.89
N GLY A 10 -10.41 155.81 -33.58
CA GLY A 10 -10.25 157.08 -34.30
C GLY A 10 -11.24 157.42 -35.41
N LYS A 11 -12.09 158.40 -35.12
CA LYS A 11 -12.59 159.46 -36.03
C LYS A 11 -13.19 160.53 -35.10
N GLY A 12 -12.67 161.75 -35.00
CA GLY A 12 -12.31 162.64 -36.09
C GLY A 12 -13.49 163.59 -36.33
N LYS A 13 -13.34 164.84 -35.87
CA LYS A 13 -14.31 165.95 -35.82
C LYS A 13 -15.20 166.11 -37.06
N PRO A 14 -16.47 166.56 -36.91
CA PRO A 14 -17.30 167.04 -38.01
C PRO A 14 -16.90 168.47 -38.38
N ILE A 15 -16.60 168.70 -39.66
CA ILE A 15 -16.47 170.04 -40.25
C ILE A 15 -17.86 170.45 -40.78
N PRO A 16 -18.39 171.64 -40.45
CA PRO A 16 -19.66 172.12 -40.98
C PRO A 16 -19.57 172.46 -42.47
N ALA A 17 -20.64 172.12 -43.18
CA ALA A 17 -20.81 172.20 -44.62
C ALA A 17 -20.56 173.59 -45.20
N SER A 18 -19.70 173.67 -46.21
CA SER A 18 -19.77 174.70 -47.25
C SER A 18 -21.04 174.46 -48.09
N PRO A 19 -21.76 175.52 -48.50
CA PRO A 19 -23.07 175.40 -49.12
C PRO A 19 -22.96 174.56 -50.39
N THR A 20 -23.71 173.47 -50.43
CA THR A 20 -23.61 172.49 -51.51
C THR A 20 -24.21 173.14 -52.75
N GLY A 21 -23.65 172.91 -53.96
CA GLY A 21 -24.13 173.55 -55.20
C GLY A 21 -25.65 173.44 -55.43
N GLU A 22 -26.31 172.47 -54.79
CA GLU A 22 -27.77 172.37 -54.73
C GLU A 22 -28.48 173.53 -54.00
N GLU A 23 -27.93 174.10 -52.93
CA GLU A 23 -28.52 175.24 -52.21
C GLU A 23 -28.50 176.51 -53.07
N LEU A 24 -27.39 176.76 -53.77
CA LEU A 24 -27.26 177.89 -54.70
C LEU A 24 -28.22 177.77 -55.90
N VAL A 25 -28.42 176.55 -56.42
CA VAL A 25 -29.41 176.30 -57.48
C VAL A 25 -30.84 176.45 -56.95
N THR A 26 -31.11 176.07 -55.70
CA THR A 26 -32.43 176.24 -55.07
C THR A 26 -32.77 177.73 -54.83
N GLU A 27 -31.80 178.55 -54.40
CA GLU A 27 -31.98 180.01 -54.30
C GLU A 27 -32.23 180.66 -55.67
N LEU A 28 -31.48 180.26 -56.70
CA LEU A 28 -31.67 180.79 -58.06
C LEU A 28 -33.07 180.43 -58.61
N ILE A 29 -33.54 179.20 -58.36
CA ILE A 29 -34.89 178.75 -58.73
C ILE A 29 -35.97 179.55 -57.98
N TYR A 30 -35.73 179.90 -56.70
CA TYR A 30 -36.66 180.72 -55.91
C TYR A 30 -36.72 182.17 -56.44
N LEU A 31 -35.57 182.74 -56.82
CA LEU A 31 -35.47 184.11 -57.34
C LEU A 31 -36.12 184.27 -58.72
N MET A 32 -36.11 183.20 -59.54
CA MET A 32 -36.68 183.20 -60.89
C MET A 32 -38.20 182.90 -60.93
N ARG A 33 -38.81 182.57 -59.78
CA ARG A 33 -40.24 182.23 -59.65
C ARG A 33 -41.21 183.40 -59.96
N PRO A 34 -40.95 184.68 -59.59
CA PRO A 34 -41.87 185.80 -59.89
C PRO A 34 -41.94 186.17 -61.38
N PHE A 35 -40.88 185.86 -62.14
CA PHE A 35 -40.84 186.13 -63.59
C PHE A 35 -41.60 185.09 -64.43
N CYS A 36 -42.21 184.10 -63.77
CA CYS A 36 -42.96 183.02 -64.42
C CYS A 36 -44.45 183.37 -64.73
N GLU A 37 -44.94 184.57 -64.39
CA GLU A 37 -46.37 184.95 -64.54
C GLU A 37 -46.73 185.57 -65.91
N GLY A 38 -45.74 185.83 -66.79
CA GLY A 38 -45.97 186.32 -68.16
C GLY A 38 -46.12 185.22 -69.22
N LYS A 39 -46.79 185.53 -70.34
CA LYS A 39 -47.09 184.61 -71.48
C LYS A 39 -45.87 183.86 -72.05
N ASN A 40 -44.64 184.29 -71.76
CA ASN A 40 -43.39 183.70 -72.25
C ASN A 40 -42.65 182.80 -71.21
N GLY A 41 -43.20 182.58 -70.00
CA GLY A 41 -42.54 181.88 -68.89
C GLY A 41 -42.75 180.35 -68.77
N LYS A 42 -43.50 179.69 -69.65
CA LYS A 42 -43.86 178.26 -69.52
C LYS A 42 -42.66 177.29 -69.61
N SER A 43 -41.64 177.61 -70.40
CA SER A 43 -40.46 176.74 -70.58
C SER A 43 -39.62 176.63 -69.32
N LEU A 44 -39.52 177.72 -68.56
CA LEU A 44 -38.70 177.78 -67.36
C LEU A 44 -39.36 177.02 -66.18
N LYS A 45 -40.69 177.05 -66.10
CA LYS A 45 -41.47 176.25 -65.14
C LYS A 45 -41.28 174.74 -65.33
N GLY A 46 -41.21 174.28 -66.58
CA GLY A 46 -40.94 172.87 -66.88
C GLY A 46 -39.53 172.42 -66.48
N MET A 47 -38.54 173.31 -66.62
CA MET A 47 -37.14 173.02 -66.25
C MET A 47 -36.96 172.93 -64.73
N ILE A 48 -37.63 173.81 -63.98
CA ILE A 48 -37.64 173.77 -62.50
C ILE A 48 -38.30 172.49 -62.01
N GLN A 49 -39.45 172.11 -62.58
CA GLN A 49 -40.08 170.82 -62.25
C GLN A 49 -39.18 169.63 -62.59
N GLY A 50 -38.52 169.65 -63.75
CA GLY A 50 -37.56 168.62 -64.17
C GLY A 50 -36.40 168.44 -63.19
N HIS A 51 -35.84 169.55 -62.70
CA HIS A 51 -34.75 169.54 -61.71
C HIS A 51 -35.20 168.94 -60.37
N GLU A 52 -36.40 169.31 -59.88
CA GLU A 52 -36.97 168.72 -58.66
C GLU A 52 -37.23 167.21 -58.81
N THR A 53 -37.75 166.75 -59.96
CA THR A 53 -37.90 165.31 -60.23
C THR A 53 -36.57 164.57 -60.27
N LEU A 54 -35.55 165.14 -60.92
CA LEU A 54 -34.24 164.49 -61.02
C LEU A 54 -33.55 164.37 -59.66
N LYS A 55 -33.74 165.38 -58.79
CA LYS A 55 -33.23 165.37 -57.42
C LYS A 55 -33.92 164.31 -56.57
N ALA A 56 -35.24 164.16 -56.73
CA ALA A 56 -35.98 163.07 -56.08
C ALA A 56 -35.48 161.69 -56.56
N GLU A 57 -35.31 161.50 -57.87
CA GLU A 57 -34.80 160.24 -58.45
C GLU A 57 -33.36 159.92 -57.99
N LEU A 58 -32.48 160.92 -57.89
CA LEU A 58 -31.13 160.74 -57.35
C LEU A 58 -31.14 160.39 -55.85
N GLY A 59 -32.06 160.99 -55.08
CA GLY A 59 -32.31 160.64 -53.69
C GLY A 59 -32.77 159.20 -53.52
N ASP A 60 -33.73 158.78 -54.34
CA ASP A 60 -34.28 157.42 -54.35
C ASP A 60 -33.21 156.41 -54.79
N LEU A 61 -32.42 156.71 -55.82
CA LEU A 61 -31.35 155.83 -56.29
C LEU A 61 -30.23 155.68 -55.26
N ARG A 62 -29.85 156.76 -54.57
CA ARG A 62 -28.87 156.71 -53.48
C ARG A 62 -29.39 155.91 -52.29
N THR A 63 -30.67 156.03 -51.99
CA THR A 63 -31.33 155.24 -50.95
C THR A 63 -31.38 153.76 -51.34
N ALA A 64 -31.73 153.44 -52.59
CA ALA A 64 -31.70 152.08 -53.13
C ALA A 64 -30.28 151.48 -53.15
N TYR A 65 -29.27 152.25 -53.55
CA TYR A 65 -27.87 151.81 -53.56
C TYR A 65 -27.36 151.51 -52.15
N ASN A 66 -27.62 152.40 -51.18
CA ASN A 66 -27.24 152.15 -49.78
C ASN A 66 -28.01 150.97 -49.17
N THR A 67 -29.27 150.76 -49.56
CA THR A 67 -30.07 149.62 -49.11
C THR A 67 -29.54 148.32 -49.70
N ASN A 68 -29.18 148.30 -50.98
CA ASN A 68 -28.54 147.17 -51.64
C ASN A 68 -27.17 146.86 -51.04
N LEU A 69 -26.35 147.88 -50.73
CA LEU A 69 -25.05 147.67 -50.08
C LEU A 69 -25.21 147.06 -48.69
N ARG A 70 -26.21 147.51 -47.93
CA ARG A 70 -26.54 146.96 -46.61
C ARG A 70 -27.08 145.53 -46.72
N ALA A 71 -27.91 145.25 -47.72
CA ALA A 71 -28.43 143.89 -47.99
C ALA A 71 -27.30 142.93 -48.40
N LEU A 72 -26.34 143.37 -49.22
CA LEU A 72 -25.16 142.59 -49.60
C LEU A 72 -24.24 142.32 -48.41
N ALA A 73 -23.99 143.33 -47.57
CA ALA A 73 -23.22 143.16 -46.34
C ALA A 73 -23.92 142.20 -45.36
N GLN A 74 -25.24 142.29 -45.23
CA GLN A 74 -26.05 141.39 -44.42
C GLN A 74 -25.99 139.95 -44.95
N GLN A 75 -26.13 139.77 -46.27
CA GLN A 75 -25.95 138.46 -46.89
C GLN A 75 -24.55 137.91 -46.63
N HIS A 76 -23.49 138.72 -46.76
CA HIS A 76 -22.13 138.25 -46.50
C HIS A 76 -21.96 137.75 -45.05
N ILE A 77 -22.57 138.44 -44.08
CA ILE A 77 -22.58 138.01 -42.67
C ILE A 77 -23.37 136.70 -42.51
N GLU A 78 -24.54 136.59 -43.16
CA GLU A 78 -25.36 135.36 -43.17
C GLU A 78 -24.59 134.19 -43.80
N TRP A 79 -23.89 134.40 -44.91
CA TRP A 79 -23.06 133.40 -45.56
C TRP A 79 -21.86 132.98 -44.71
N ASP A 80 -21.19 133.90 -44.03
CA ASP A 80 -20.05 133.57 -43.16
C ASP A 80 -20.50 132.84 -41.88
N THR A 81 -21.66 133.21 -41.32
CA THR A 81 -22.24 132.50 -40.17
C THR A 81 -22.73 131.10 -40.56
N GLU A 82 -23.39 130.96 -41.71
CA GLU A 82 -23.79 129.65 -42.24
C GLU A 82 -22.57 128.78 -42.54
N ARG A 83 -21.55 129.34 -43.21
CA ARG A 83 -20.28 128.64 -43.47
C ARG A 83 -19.60 128.19 -42.18
N SER A 84 -19.54 129.04 -41.16
CA SER A 84 -18.96 128.68 -39.86
C SER A 84 -19.76 127.58 -39.17
N SER A 85 -21.10 127.68 -39.19
CA SER A 85 -21.98 126.65 -38.60
C SER A 85 -21.87 125.30 -39.31
N LEU A 86 -21.74 125.29 -40.64
CA LEU A 86 -21.53 124.08 -41.43
C LEU A 86 -20.14 123.50 -41.19
N GLN A 87 -19.11 124.35 -41.05
CA GLN A 87 -17.77 123.90 -40.73
C GLN A 87 -17.72 123.24 -39.35
N GLU A 88 -18.31 123.87 -38.34
CA GLU A 88 -18.47 123.26 -37.00
C GLU A 88 -19.26 121.95 -37.06
N GLY A 89 -20.35 121.89 -37.83
CA GLY A 89 -21.14 120.67 -38.04
C GLY A 89 -20.35 119.54 -38.69
N VAL A 90 -19.53 119.85 -39.70
CA VAL A 90 -18.65 118.88 -40.37
C VAL A 90 -17.55 118.40 -39.44
N GLU A 91 -16.96 119.28 -38.64
CA GLU A 91 -15.93 118.91 -37.65
C GLU A 91 -16.52 118.05 -36.52
N ALA A 92 -17.72 118.38 -36.05
CA ALA A 92 -18.44 117.58 -35.05
C ALA A 92 -18.79 116.17 -35.56
N GLU A 93 -19.32 116.04 -36.78
CA GLU A 93 -19.60 114.73 -37.38
C GLU A 93 -18.32 113.95 -37.68
N ARG A 94 -17.22 114.60 -38.10
CA ARG A 94 -15.90 113.95 -38.23
C ARG A 94 -15.41 113.43 -36.88
N ALA A 95 -15.54 114.21 -35.81
CA ALA A 95 -15.17 113.77 -34.47
C ALA A 95 -16.04 112.58 -34.01
N ARG A 96 -17.35 112.64 -34.27
CA ARG A 96 -18.29 111.55 -33.97
C ARG A 96 -17.98 110.27 -34.74
N LEU A 97 -17.70 110.37 -36.04
CA LEU A 97 -17.28 109.24 -36.88
C LEU A 97 -15.96 108.64 -36.40
N LYS A 98 -14.99 109.49 -36.05
CA LYS A 98 -13.70 109.03 -35.52
C LYS A 98 -13.87 108.30 -34.18
N GLN A 99 -14.71 108.83 -33.29
CA GLN A 99 -15.04 108.18 -32.03
C GLN A 99 -15.75 106.84 -32.27
N SER A 100 -16.77 106.80 -33.14
CA SER A 100 -17.49 105.58 -33.47
C SER A 100 -16.59 104.51 -34.09
N LEU A 101 -15.65 104.89 -34.96
CA LEU A 101 -14.63 103.97 -35.51
C LEU A 101 -13.68 103.44 -34.43
N SER A 102 -13.31 104.27 -33.44
CA SER A 102 -12.50 103.84 -32.30
C SER A 102 -13.27 102.85 -31.44
N ASP A 103 -14.51 103.18 -31.07
CA ASP A 103 -15.37 102.31 -30.26
C ASP A 103 -15.66 100.98 -30.97
N GLN A 104 -15.84 101.00 -32.30
CA GLN A 104 -16.01 99.79 -33.12
C GLN A 104 -14.75 98.92 -33.12
N LYS A 105 -13.55 99.52 -33.21
CA LYS A 105 -12.29 98.79 -33.10
C LYS A 105 -12.12 98.16 -31.72
N ASP A 106 -12.42 98.90 -30.65
CA ASP A 106 -12.30 98.41 -29.28
C ASP A 106 -13.32 97.29 -28.99
N ALA A 107 -14.56 97.43 -29.47
CA ALA A 107 -15.57 96.39 -29.39
C ALA A 107 -15.16 95.14 -30.20
N GLY A 108 -14.58 95.32 -31.40
CA GLY A 108 -14.04 94.23 -32.20
C GLY A 108 -12.91 93.49 -31.51
N ALA A 109 -11.98 94.21 -30.87
CA ALA A 109 -10.90 93.63 -30.08
C ALA A 109 -11.42 92.84 -28.88
N LYS A 110 -12.40 93.38 -28.13
CA LYS A 110 -13.05 92.67 -27.01
C LYS A 110 -13.77 91.40 -27.48
N LEU A 111 -14.49 91.47 -28.59
CA LEU A 111 -15.21 90.32 -29.15
C LEU A 111 -14.22 89.21 -29.57
N ASN A 112 -13.11 89.57 -30.20
CA ASN A 112 -12.06 88.61 -30.55
C ASN A 112 -11.42 87.97 -29.31
N ALA A 113 -11.12 88.76 -28.27
CA ALA A 113 -10.58 88.23 -27.01
C ALA A 113 -11.55 87.24 -26.33
N GLU A 114 -12.86 87.55 -26.32
CA GLU A 114 -13.86 86.63 -25.78
C GLU A 114 -14.05 85.38 -26.66
N ARG A 115 -13.92 85.50 -27.98
CA ARG A 115 -13.89 84.33 -28.89
C ARG A 115 -12.70 83.42 -28.60
N GLU A 116 -11.50 83.97 -28.44
CA GLU A 116 -10.31 83.20 -28.10
C GLU A 116 -10.45 82.48 -26.75
N LYS A 117 -11.04 83.16 -25.74
CA LYS A 117 -11.37 82.53 -24.45
C LYS A 117 -12.40 81.41 -24.61
N ALA A 118 -13.47 81.63 -25.38
CA ALA A 118 -14.49 80.63 -25.63
C ALA A 118 -13.93 79.40 -26.35
N ASP A 119 -13.06 79.60 -27.35
CA ASP A 119 -12.39 78.51 -28.05
C ASP A 119 -11.40 77.75 -27.16
N SER A 120 -10.68 78.46 -26.28
CA SER A 120 -9.81 77.85 -25.27
C SER A 120 -10.61 76.97 -24.30
N LEU A 121 -11.72 77.49 -23.76
CA LEU A 121 -12.61 76.75 -22.87
C LEU A 121 -13.25 75.55 -23.58
N ARG A 122 -13.65 75.67 -24.85
CA ARG A 122 -14.17 74.54 -25.65
C ARG A 122 -13.14 73.43 -25.78
N ARG A 123 -11.87 73.77 -26.07
CA ARG A 123 -10.79 72.78 -26.13
C ARG A 123 -10.57 72.11 -24.77
N GLN A 124 -10.61 72.85 -23.67
CA GLN A 124 -10.49 72.28 -22.32
C GLN A 124 -11.66 71.34 -21.97
N ILE A 125 -12.90 71.71 -22.33
CA ILE A 125 -14.07 70.85 -22.13
C ILE A 125 -13.88 69.54 -22.92
N GLN A 126 -13.46 69.62 -24.18
CA GLN A 126 -13.25 68.44 -25.02
C GLN A 126 -12.13 67.53 -24.48
N ASP A 127 -11.02 68.10 -24.00
CA ASP A 127 -9.94 67.36 -23.34
C ASP A 127 -10.40 66.69 -22.04
N ASN A 128 -11.17 67.41 -21.21
CA ASN A 128 -11.76 66.86 -19.99
C ASN A 128 -12.78 65.76 -20.28
N GLU A 129 -13.61 65.90 -21.31
CA GLU A 129 -14.55 64.86 -21.75
C GLU A 129 -13.82 63.59 -22.16
N GLN A 130 -12.69 63.71 -22.88
CA GLN A 130 -11.88 62.55 -23.24
C GLN A 130 -11.27 61.89 -22.00
N LYS A 131 -10.69 62.68 -21.08
CA LYS A 131 -10.16 62.16 -19.81
C LYS A 131 -11.22 61.45 -18.97
N ILE A 132 -12.45 61.98 -18.93
CA ILE A 132 -13.56 61.33 -18.22
C ILE A 132 -13.92 59.99 -18.86
N LYS A 133 -13.95 59.89 -20.20
CA LYS A 133 -14.18 58.61 -20.90
C LYS A 133 -13.09 57.59 -20.56
N ASP A 134 -11.82 57.98 -20.64
CA ASP A 134 -10.69 57.11 -20.35
C ASP A 134 -10.73 56.62 -18.87
N LEU A 135 -11.09 57.51 -17.94
CA LEU A 135 -11.26 57.15 -16.52
C LEU A 135 -12.43 56.18 -16.28
N ILE A 136 -13.55 56.34 -17.01
CA ILE A 136 -14.69 55.43 -16.92
C ILE A 136 -14.31 54.03 -17.43
N GLU A 137 -13.56 53.95 -18.54
CA GLU A 137 -13.08 52.68 -19.07
C GLU A 137 -12.08 52.00 -18.11
N ALA A 138 -11.14 52.77 -17.56
CA ALA A 138 -10.19 52.27 -16.56
C ALA A 138 -10.91 51.75 -15.30
N LYS A 139 -11.94 52.46 -14.82
CA LYS A 139 -12.77 52.04 -13.69
C LYS A 139 -13.52 50.74 -13.98
N LYS A 140 -14.16 50.61 -15.15
CA LYS A 140 -14.85 49.38 -15.56
C LYS A 140 -13.89 48.20 -15.62
N HIS A 141 -12.68 48.39 -16.17
CA HIS A 141 -11.67 47.35 -16.20
C HIS A 141 -11.23 46.94 -14.78
N ALA A 142 -11.01 47.91 -13.88
CA ALA A 142 -10.65 47.64 -12.49
C ALA A 142 -11.77 46.91 -11.71
N GLU A 143 -13.04 47.25 -11.95
CA GLU A 143 -14.18 46.55 -11.35
C GLU A 143 -14.29 45.11 -11.87
N ALA A 144 -14.05 44.89 -13.16
CA ALA A 144 -14.02 43.55 -13.75
C ALA A 144 -12.87 42.69 -13.19
N THR A 145 -11.69 43.27 -12.96
CA THR A 145 -10.59 42.52 -12.33
C THR A 145 -10.85 42.25 -10.85
N ALA A 146 -11.43 43.19 -10.11
CA ALA A 146 -11.78 43.01 -8.71
C ALA A 146 -12.82 41.89 -8.51
N THR A 147 -13.86 41.86 -9.35
CA THR A 147 -14.89 40.80 -9.32
C THR A 147 -14.30 39.44 -9.66
N ARG A 148 -13.41 39.34 -10.66
CA ARG A 148 -12.69 38.10 -10.97
C ARG A 148 -11.83 37.60 -9.81
N LEU A 149 -11.01 38.48 -9.22
CA LEU A 149 -10.15 38.12 -8.08
C LEU A 149 -10.96 37.69 -6.85
N HIS A 150 -12.15 38.28 -6.66
CA HIS A 150 -13.04 37.87 -5.57
C HIS A 150 -13.53 36.43 -5.77
N GLY A 151 -13.97 36.06 -6.97
CA GLY A 151 -14.35 34.68 -7.29
C GLY A 151 -13.20 33.69 -7.17
N GLU A 152 -11.99 34.06 -7.62
CA GLU A 152 -10.78 33.24 -7.43
C GLU A 152 -10.46 33.02 -5.94
N LYS A 153 -10.62 34.06 -5.10
CA LYS A 153 -10.43 33.93 -3.65
C LYS A 153 -11.43 32.96 -3.02
N GLU A 154 -12.71 33.04 -3.39
CA GLU A 154 -13.76 32.16 -2.85
C GLU A 154 -13.56 30.69 -3.26
N THR A 155 -13.16 30.45 -4.52
CA THR A 155 -12.81 29.10 -4.99
C THR A 155 -11.55 28.54 -4.30
N LEU A 156 -10.54 29.37 -4.03
CA LEU A 156 -9.37 28.94 -3.26
C LEU A 156 -9.70 28.65 -1.80
N GLN A 157 -10.57 29.45 -1.19
CA GLN A 157 -11.02 29.24 0.19
C GLN A 157 -11.77 27.92 0.35
N THR A 158 -12.77 27.67 -0.50
CA THR A 158 -13.52 26.40 -0.50
C THR A 158 -12.61 25.19 -0.76
N ARG A 159 -11.61 25.33 -1.64
CA ARG A 159 -10.60 24.29 -1.86
C ARG A 159 -9.72 24.05 -0.62
N MET A 160 -9.33 25.10 0.09
CA MET A 160 -8.51 25.00 1.31
C MET A 160 -9.28 24.31 2.44
N GLU A 161 -10.55 24.67 2.64
CA GLU A 161 -11.44 24.00 3.58
C GLU A 161 -11.63 22.52 3.22
N GLY A 162 -11.84 22.21 1.94
CA GLY A 162 -11.93 20.83 1.46
C GLY A 162 -10.64 20.01 1.67
N MET A 163 -9.46 20.62 1.49
CA MET A 163 -8.18 19.97 1.81
C MET A 163 -7.99 19.79 3.32
N GLY A 164 -8.42 20.75 4.14
CA GLY A 164 -8.40 20.64 5.60
C GLY A 164 -9.23 19.45 6.09
N ASN A 165 -10.45 19.29 5.57
CA ASN A 165 -11.32 18.17 5.90
C ASN A 165 -10.71 16.82 5.48
N LYS A 166 -10.10 16.73 4.28
CA LYS A 166 -9.40 15.52 3.83
C LYS A 166 -8.19 15.19 4.71
N ASN A 167 -7.43 16.21 5.11
CA ASN A 167 -6.25 16.01 5.96
C ASN A 167 -6.66 15.49 7.35
N ASN A 168 -7.74 16.00 7.92
CA ASN A 168 -8.29 15.50 9.18
C ASN A 168 -8.77 14.04 9.03
N ALA A 169 -9.50 13.72 7.96
CA ALA A 169 -9.95 12.34 7.70
C ALA A 169 -8.79 11.36 7.56
N LEU A 170 -7.73 11.73 6.81
CA LEU A 170 -6.52 10.91 6.67
C LEU A 170 -5.77 10.74 8.00
N LYS A 171 -5.76 11.77 8.84
CA LYS A 171 -5.15 11.70 10.18
C LYS A 171 -5.89 10.72 11.07
N ASP A 172 -7.23 10.74 11.05
CA ASP A 172 -8.06 9.80 11.82
C ASP A 172 -7.89 8.36 11.31
N GLU A 173 -7.80 8.16 9.99
CA GLU A 173 -7.56 6.86 9.38
C GLU A 173 -6.17 6.30 9.72
N LEU A 174 -5.15 7.16 9.72
CA LEU A 174 -3.79 6.79 10.14
C LEU A 174 -3.77 6.36 11.61
N GLU A 175 -4.45 7.09 12.49
CA GLU A 175 -4.52 6.74 13.92
C GLU A 175 -5.24 5.41 14.14
N LYS A 176 -6.36 5.18 13.45
CA LYS A 176 -7.07 3.89 13.48
C LYS A 176 -6.21 2.74 12.96
N SER A 177 -5.44 2.97 11.89
CA SER A 177 -4.53 1.96 11.36
C SER A 177 -3.39 1.63 12.33
N LYS A 178 -2.86 2.61 13.07
CA LYS A 178 -1.84 2.38 14.10
C LYS A 178 -2.38 1.54 15.25
N GLN A 179 -3.56 1.91 15.78
CA GLN A 179 -4.22 1.16 16.85
C GLN A 179 -4.48 -0.30 16.44
N GLN A 180 -4.87 -0.53 15.18
CA GLN A 180 -5.04 -1.89 14.67
C GLN A 180 -3.72 -2.67 14.58
N GLN A 181 -2.62 -2.02 14.17
CA GLN A 181 -1.30 -2.65 14.15
C GLN A 181 -0.82 -3.03 15.54
N ASP A 182 -0.99 -2.15 16.53
CA ASP A 182 -0.59 -2.42 17.91
C ASP A 182 -1.38 -3.60 18.50
N ALA A 183 -2.70 -3.65 18.28
CA ALA A 183 -3.53 -4.78 18.70
C ALA A 183 -3.09 -6.10 18.03
N ASN A 184 -2.78 -6.05 16.73
CA ASN A 184 -2.29 -7.23 16.01
C ASN A 184 -0.92 -7.70 16.56
N LEU A 185 -0.01 -6.79 16.89
CA LEU A 185 1.29 -7.13 17.50
C LEU A 185 1.12 -7.80 18.87
N GLU A 186 0.20 -7.31 19.70
CA GLU A 186 -0.12 -7.92 21.00
C GLU A 186 -0.66 -9.35 20.81
N THR A 187 -1.59 -9.56 19.86
CA THR A 187 -2.09 -10.91 19.56
C THR A 187 -0.99 -11.85 19.07
N LEU A 188 -0.08 -11.37 18.21
CA LEU A 188 1.04 -12.16 17.71
C LEU A 188 2.01 -12.54 18.83
N ASN A 189 2.32 -11.62 19.74
CA ASN A 189 3.16 -11.91 20.90
C ASN A 189 2.51 -12.97 21.81
N ASN A 190 1.21 -12.84 22.09
CA ASN A 190 0.48 -13.84 22.88
C ASN A 190 0.49 -15.24 22.21
N VAL A 191 0.30 -15.28 20.89
CA VAL A 191 0.41 -16.54 20.12
C VAL A 191 1.83 -17.09 20.20
N GLN A 192 2.85 -16.25 20.04
CA GLN A 192 4.26 -16.66 20.12
C GLN A 192 4.62 -17.24 21.50
N GLU A 193 4.15 -16.64 22.60
CA GLU A 193 4.34 -17.17 23.95
C GLU A 193 3.67 -18.54 24.13
N SER A 194 2.43 -18.68 23.64
CA SER A 194 1.71 -19.95 23.67
C SER A 194 2.42 -21.04 22.86
N LEU A 195 2.95 -20.69 21.69
CA LEU A 195 3.68 -21.59 20.80
C LEU A 195 5.03 -21.99 21.43
N THR A 196 5.71 -21.05 22.09
CA THR A 196 6.94 -21.32 22.84
C THR A 196 6.70 -22.32 23.96
N THR A 197 5.57 -22.20 24.67
CA THR A 197 5.17 -23.16 25.71
C THR A 197 4.96 -24.56 25.13
N VAL A 198 4.25 -24.67 24.00
CA VAL A 198 4.01 -25.97 23.33
C VAL A 198 5.32 -26.56 22.78
N ARG A 199 6.20 -25.75 22.20
CA ARG A 199 7.54 -26.17 21.74
C ARG A 199 8.44 -26.63 22.88
N SER A 200 8.28 -26.10 24.09
CA SER A 200 9.07 -26.54 25.26
C SER A 200 8.84 -28.00 25.66
N PHE A 201 7.74 -28.61 25.18
CA PHE A 201 7.49 -30.03 25.39
C PHE A 201 8.28 -30.93 24.42
N LEU A 202 8.88 -30.36 23.37
CA LEU A 202 9.70 -31.09 22.40
C LEU A 202 11.19 -31.04 22.77
N ILE A 203 11.89 -32.14 22.53
CA ILE A 203 13.33 -32.31 22.76
C ILE A 203 14.01 -32.60 21.41
N PRO A 204 15.16 -31.99 21.10
CA PRO A 204 15.92 -32.33 19.89
C PRO A 204 16.40 -33.79 19.87
N LEU A 205 16.40 -34.42 18.69
CA LEU A 205 16.73 -35.84 18.46
C LEU A 205 18.14 -36.26 18.95
N ARG A 206 19.08 -35.31 19.09
CA ARG A 206 20.47 -35.56 19.58
C ARG A 206 20.54 -36.22 20.97
N ALA A 207 19.45 -36.23 21.73
CA ALA A 207 19.38 -36.85 23.06
C ALA A 207 19.27 -38.38 23.07
N LEU A 208 19.18 -39.06 21.91
CA LEU A 208 18.99 -40.53 21.82
C LEU A 208 20.25 -41.36 21.58
N ASP A 209 21.43 -40.74 21.56
CA ASP A 209 22.71 -41.42 21.32
C ASP A 209 23.23 -42.18 22.56
N GLU A 210 22.46 -43.18 22.99
CA GLU A 210 22.94 -44.21 23.91
C GLU A 210 22.81 -45.58 23.25
N THR A 211 23.90 -45.91 22.57
CA THR A 211 24.33 -47.22 22.08
C THR A 211 24.23 -48.29 23.17
N GLY A 212 23.62 -49.46 22.85
CA GLY A 212 23.80 -50.68 23.65
C GLY A 212 22.55 -51.49 24.07
N ARG A 213 21.33 -51.16 23.63
CA ARG A 213 20.12 -51.83 24.16
C ARG A 213 19.84 -53.23 23.60
N ALA A 214 20.12 -53.48 22.31
CA ALA A 214 19.96 -54.82 21.73
C ALA A 214 20.94 -55.83 22.32
N THR A 215 22.15 -55.37 22.70
CA THR A 215 23.19 -56.19 23.34
C THR A 215 22.73 -56.75 24.69
N ILE A 216 22.05 -55.94 25.51
CA ILE A 216 21.56 -56.37 26.85
C ILE A 216 20.51 -57.48 26.73
N ALA A 217 19.56 -57.34 25.79
CA ALA A 217 18.54 -58.37 25.55
C ALA A 217 19.16 -59.68 25.03
N MET A 218 20.18 -59.56 24.17
CA MET A 218 20.92 -60.70 23.64
C MET A 218 21.72 -61.42 24.73
N GLU A 219 22.45 -60.70 25.58
CA GLU A 219 23.21 -61.24 26.71
C GLU A 219 22.30 -61.97 27.72
N LEU A 220 21.12 -61.40 28.02
CA LEU A 220 20.14 -62.06 28.88
C LEU A 220 19.62 -63.36 28.26
N CYS A 221 19.22 -63.32 26.99
CA CYS A 221 18.70 -64.52 26.32
C CYS A 221 19.78 -65.59 26.20
N GLN A 222 21.03 -65.21 25.94
CA GLN A 222 22.15 -66.13 25.84
C GLN A 222 22.45 -66.78 27.20
N SER A 223 22.56 -66.01 28.28
CA SER A 223 22.80 -66.55 29.62
C SER A 223 21.64 -67.42 30.12
N ALA A 224 20.40 -67.05 29.83
CA ALA A 224 19.23 -67.77 30.33
C ALA A 224 18.85 -69.02 29.51
N LEU A 225 19.07 -69.03 28.19
CA LEU A 225 18.51 -70.04 27.28
C LEU A 225 19.57 -70.93 26.61
N TYR A 226 20.86 -70.55 26.64
CA TYR A 226 21.96 -71.32 26.07
C TYR A 226 22.42 -72.46 26.99
N HIS A 227 21.54 -73.43 27.23
CA HIS A 227 21.85 -74.60 28.06
C HIS A 227 21.04 -75.82 27.62
N ASN A 228 21.30 -76.96 28.24
CA ASN A 228 20.55 -78.20 27.98
C ASN A 228 19.19 -78.15 28.67
N VAL A 229 18.11 -78.28 27.91
CA VAL A 229 16.73 -78.29 28.42
C VAL A 229 16.25 -79.74 28.50
N SER A 230 15.48 -80.06 29.54
CA SER A 230 14.87 -81.39 29.73
C SER A 230 13.83 -81.69 28.65
N ASP A 231 13.66 -82.97 28.28
CA ASP A 231 12.69 -83.40 27.26
C ASP A 231 11.24 -82.99 27.60
N GLU A 232 10.91 -82.89 28.89
CA GLU A 232 9.60 -82.42 29.38
C GLU A 232 9.33 -80.95 29.03
N ASN A 233 10.38 -80.12 29.05
CA ASN A 233 10.31 -78.70 28.74
C ASN A 233 10.39 -78.41 27.22
N MET A 234 10.87 -79.38 26.43
CA MET A 234 10.96 -79.30 24.96
C MET A 234 9.59 -79.45 24.27
N ALA A 235 8.66 -80.19 24.87
CA ALA A 235 7.38 -80.55 24.24
C ALA A 235 6.28 -79.47 24.37
N GLY A 236 6.53 -78.39 25.12
CA GLY A 236 5.49 -77.44 25.54
C GLY A 236 5.80 -75.97 25.36
N GLY A 237 6.76 -75.60 24.50
CA GLY A 237 6.98 -74.20 24.15
C GLY A 237 5.80 -73.64 23.37
N SER A 238 5.17 -72.57 23.88
CA SER A 238 4.05 -71.90 23.21
C SER A 238 4.48 -71.02 22.03
N PHE A 239 5.79 -70.82 21.85
CA PHE A 239 6.36 -69.97 20.81
C PHE A 239 6.22 -70.62 19.42
N GLN A 240 5.00 -70.61 18.90
CA GLN A 240 4.65 -71.01 17.54
C GLN A 240 4.84 -69.83 16.59
N SER A 241 6.06 -69.31 16.48
CA SER A 241 6.38 -68.47 15.34
C SER A 241 6.71 -69.40 14.18
N HIS A 242 5.77 -69.59 13.25
CA HIS A 242 5.92 -70.43 12.05
C HIS A 242 7.17 -70.13 11.20
N ALA A 243 7.87 -69.04 11.49
CA ALA A 243 9.07 -68.62 10.80
C ALA A 243 10.37 -69.24 11.37
N LEU A 244 10.52 -69.48 12.69
CA LEU A 244 11.81 -69.84 13.28
C LEU A 244 11.97 -71.36 13.44
N PRO A 245 13.09 -71.96 12.98
CA PRO A 245 13.33 -73.38 13.18
C PRO A 245 13.71 -73.64 14.62
N LEU A 246 12.88 -74.38 15.35
CA LEU A 246 13.11 -74.71 16.77
C LEU A 246 13.21 -76.23 16.94
N PRO A 247 14.41 -76.82 16.74
CA PRO A 247 14.61 -78.23 16.99
C PRO A 247 14.38 -78.55 18.47
N ALA A 248 13.60 -79.60 18.75
CA ALA A 248 13.35 -80.10 20.10
C ALA A 248 14.57 -80.90 20.63
N SER A 249 15.74 -80.26 20.73
CA SER A 249 17.01 -80.89 21.06
C SER A 249 17.98 -79.99 21.80
N ASN A 250 19.08 -80.59 22.26
CA ASN A 250 20.19 -79.90 22.91
C ASN A 250 21.44 -79.82 22.00
N THR A 251 21.26 -79.88 20.68
CA THR A 251 22.35 -79.52 19.75
C THR A 251 22.69 -78.04 19.89
N GLU A 252 23.89 -77.65 19.47
CA GLU A 252 24.29 -76.23 19.51
C GLU A 252 23.36 -75.37 18.64
N ALA A 253 22.95 -75.85 17.46
CA ALA A 253 21.99 -75.17 16.61
C ALA A 253 20.63 -74.97 17.31
N ALA A 254 20.13 -75.97 18.05
CA ALA A 254 18.88 -75.84 18.79
C ALA A 254 18.96 -74.85 19.97
N LYS A 255 20.10 -74.82 20.69
CA LYS A 255 20.34 -73.84 21.75
C LYS A 255 20.37 -72.42 21.19
N GLN A 256 21.07 -72.22 20.07
CA GLN A 256 21.13 -70.93 19.37
C GLN A 256 19.74 -70.47 18.94
N MET A 257 18.93 -71.35 18.34
CA MET A 257 17.58 -71.00 17.93
C MET A 257 16.65 -70.64 19.10
N ARG A 258 16.85 -71.24 20.28
CA ARG A 258 16.13 -70.81 21.50
C ARG A 258 16.51 -69.40 21.93
N VAL A 259 17.79 -69.03 21.86
CA VAL A 259 18.26 -67.65 22.09
C VAL A 259 17.62 -66.68 21.08
N VAL A 260 17.61 -67.04 19.80
CA VAL A 260 16.98 -66.26 18.72
C VAL A 260 15.48 -66.07 18.98
N ALA A 261 14.77 -67.14 19.35
CA ALA A 261 13.35 -67.07 19.70
C ALA A 261 13.10 -66.18 20.93
N GLY A 262 13.96 -66.25 21.93
CA GLY A 262 13.92 -65.35 23.09
C GLY A 262 14.08 -63.89 22.70
N LEU A 263 15.06 -63.57 21.86
CA LEU A 263 15.29 -62.21 21.38
C LEU A 263 14.10 -61.69 20.56
N ALA A 264 13.54 -62.53 19.68
CA ALA A 264 12.35 -62.20 18.90
C ALA A 264 11.10 -62.01 19.77
N ALA A 265 10.93 -62.82 20.82
CA ALA A 265 9.85 -62.65 21.80
C ALA A 265 9.99 -61.31 22.54
N CYS A 266 11.19 -60.99 23.01
CA CYS A 266 11.49 -59.71 23.65
C CYS A 266 11.16 -58.52 22.74
N GLY A 267 11.67 -58.51 21.51
CA GLY A 267 11.41 -57.41 20.57
C GLY A 267 9.92 -57.18 20.32
N LYS A 268 9.16 -58.26 20.08
CA LYS A 268 7.70 -58.18 19.86
C LYS A 268 6.94 -57.68 21.09
N ALA A 269 7.28 -58.17 22.28
CA ALA A 269 6.65 -57.75 23.53
C ALA A 269 6.94 -56.27 23.83
N LEU A 270 8.17 -55.80 23.59
CA LEU A 270 8.54 -54.39 23.74
C LEU A 270 7.76 -53.49 22.77
N LYS A 271 7.68 -53.86 21.48
CA LYS A 271 6.87 -53.10 20.49
C LYS A 271 5.41 -53.01 20.90
N ARG A 272 4.82 -54.13 21.34
CA ARG A 272 3.40 -54.19 21.67
C ARG A 272 3.06 -53.38 22.93
N HIS A 273 3.84 -53.52 23.99
CA HIS A 273 3.43 -53.01 25.30
C HIS A 273 4.18 -51.77 25.78
N LEU A 274 5.41 -51.53 25.30
CA LEU A 274 6.28 -50.46 25.79
C LEU A 274 6.50 -49.35 24.76
N PHE A 275 6.62 -49.68 23.47
CA PHE A 275 6.85 -48.68 22.42
C PHE A 275 5.53 -48.08 21.92
N ARG A 276 4.76 -47.51 22.85
CA ARG A 276 3.45 -46.88 22.62
C ARG A 276 3.54 -45.37 22.74
N ASP A 277 2.74 -44.63 21.98
CA ASP A 277 2.72 -43.17 22.05
C ASP A 277 2.05 -42.68 23.36
N SER A 278 1.11 -43.46 23.91
CA SER A 278 0.42 -43.14 25.15
C SER A 278 0.12 -44.39 25.99
N PHE A 279 0.19 -44.27 27.32
CA PHE A 279 -0.22 -45.31 28.27
C PHE A 279 -1.54 -44.97 28.99
N LEU A 280 -2.27 -43.94 28.55
CA LEU A 280 -3.56 -43.56 29.14
C LEU A 280 -4.64 -44.60 28.88
N THR A 281 -4.57 -45.30 27.75
CA THR A 281 -5.54 -46.31 27.35
C THR A 281 -4.92 -47.70 27.36
N GLN A 282 -5.73 -48.70 27.74
CA GLN A 282 -5.34 -50.11 27.61
C GLN A 282 -5.49 -50.59 26.16
N SER A 283 -6.43 -50.03 25.41
CA SER A 283 -6.61 -50.32 23.98
C SER A 283 -5.56 -49.61 23.12
N HIS A 284 -5.23 -50.24 21.99
CA HIS A 284 -4.36 -49.68 20.96
C HIS A 284 -5.06 -48.67 20.04
N GLU A 285 -6.35 -48.42 20.24
CA GLU A 285 -7.15 -47.50 19.40
C GLU A 285 -6.53 -46.08 19.36
N LEU A 286 -6.06 -45.58 20.50
CA LEU A 286 -5.39 -44.29 20.56
C LEU A 286 -4.07 -44.32 19.79
N ASP A 287 -3.30 -45.40 19.89
CA ASP A 287 -2.04 -45.56 19.15
C ASP A 287 -2.30 -45.60 17.64
N GLU A 288 -3.37 -46.27 17.19
CA GLU A 288 -3.78 -46.30 15.77
C GLU A 288 -4.19 -44.92 15.25
N LYS A 289 -4.92 -44.14 16.05
CA LYS A 289 -5.30 -42.76 15.67
C LYS A 289 -4.09 -41.83 15.64
N LEU A 290 -3.16 -41.99 16.58
CA LEU A 290 -1.90 -41.23 16.58
C LEU A 290 -1.02 -41.62 15.40
N HIS A 291 -1.00 -42.90 15.02
CA HIS A 291 -0.30 -43.36 13.83
C HIS A 291 -0.89 -42.75 12.54
N LEU A 292 -2.21 -42.66 12.42
CA LEU A 292 -2.87 -41.96 11.31
C LEU A 292 -2.60 -40.45 11.33
N LEU A 293 -2.55 -39.83 12.51
CA LEU A 293 -2.20 -38.42 12.63
C LEU A 293 -0.77 -38.17 12.16
N ALA A 294 0.18 -39.06 12.51
CA ALA A 294 1.57 -38.96 12.09
C ALA A 294 1.75 -38.99 10.56
N SER A 295 0.88 -39.70 9.84
CA SER A 295 0.91 -39.75 8.36
C SER A 295 0.24 -38.55 7.70
N THR A 296 -0.63 -37.83 8.42
CA THR A 296 -1.37 -36.67 7.89
C THR A 296 -0.69 -35.34 8.24
N ASP A 297 -0.29 -35.17 9.50
CA ASP A 297 0.33 -33.96 10.03
C ASP A 297 1.35 -34.32 11.13
N ARG A 298 2.63 -34.29 10.75
CA ARG A 298 3.76 -34.70 11.60
C ARG A 298 3.93 -33.80 12.82
N LEU A 299 3.82 -32.49 12.63
CA LEU A 299 4.00 -31.52 13.72
C LEU A 299 2.85 -31.63 14.72
N HIS A 300 1.63 -31.79 14.23
CA HIS A 300 0.48 -32.01 15.09
C HIS A 300 0.60 -33.32 15.88
N HIS A 301 1.04 -34.42 15.27
CA HIS A 301 1.33 -35.66 15.99
C HIS A 301 2.38 -35.46 17.08
N ALA A 302 3.49 -34.77 16.79
CA ALA A 302 4.54 -34.49 17.76
C ALA A 302 4.02 -33.72 18.98
N TYR A 303 3.23 -32.67 18.75
CA TYR A 303 2.63 -31.89 19.84
C TYR A 303 1.62 -32.69 20.66
N VAL A 304 0.77 -33.49 20.02
CA VAL A 304 -0.21 -34.34 20.72
C VAL A 304 0.50 -35.40 21.55
N ARG A 305 1.51 -36.08 21.00
CA ARG A 305 2.30 -37.09 21.73
C ARG A 305 3.03 -36.48 22.93
N ALA A 306 3.67 -35.33 22.75
CA ALA A 306 4.37 -34.62 23.82
C ALA A 306 3.39 -34.14 24.92
N ALA A 307 2.22 -33.62 24.53
CA ALA A 307 1.17 -33.23 25.47
C ALA A 307 0.62 -34.45 26.24
N LEU A 308 0.26 -35.53 25.54
CA LEU A 308 -0.24 -36.77 26.15
C LEU A 308 0.75 -37.34 27.17
N ALA A 309 2.07 -37.25 26.90
CA ALA A 309 3.10 -37.68 27.84
C ALA A 309 3.09 -36.91 29.17
N LYS A 310 2.57 -35.67 29.20
CA LYS A 310 2.43 -34.84 30.40
C LYS A 310 1.04 -34.93 31.05
N VAL A 311 0.02 -35.41 30.33
CA VAL A 311 -1.34 -35.58 30.83
C VAL A 311 -1.40 -36.71 31.85
N LEU A 312 -1.95 -36.44 33.04
CA LEU A 312 -2.20 -37.41 34.11
C LEU A 312 -0.96 -38.30 34.42
N PRO A 313 0.14 -37.73 34.93
CA PRO A 313 1.41 -38.44 35.10
C PRO A 313 1.29 -39.71 35.95
N THR A 314 0.43 -39.72 36.96
CA THR A 314 0.16 -40.91 37.79
C THR A 314 -0.49 -42.04 36.99
N ALA A 315 -1.45 -41.71 36.11
CA ALA A 315 -2.11 -42.70 35.26
C ALA A 315 -1.15 -43.24 34.19
N GLN A 316 -0.33 -42.38 33.59
CA GLN A 316 0.74 -42.77 32.67
C GLN A 316 1.72 -43.74 33.34
N ALA A 317 2.20 -43.42 34.55
CA ALA A 317 3.13 -44.28 35.30
C ALA A 317 2.50 -45.65 35.62
N GLN A 318 1.23 -45.69 36.01
CA GLN A 318 0.52 -46.95 36.23
C GLN A 318 0.38 -47.76 34.95
N GLY A 319 0.06 -47.12 33.82
CA GLY A 319 -0.02 -47.75 32.51
C GLY A 319 1.33 -48.31 32.03
N GLN A 320 2.42 -47.57 32.25
CA GLN A 320 3.79 -48.01 31.96
C GLN A 320 4.17 -49.26 32.76
N ASN A 321 3.95 -49.25 34.07
CA ASN A 321 4.23 -50.39 34.95
C ASN A 321 3.43 -51.63 34.54
N ARG A 322 2.15 -51.43 34.16
CA ARG A 322 1.32 -52.52 33.66
C ARG A 322 1.81 -53.05 32.31
N GLY A 323 2.22 -52.17 31.39
CA GLY A 323 2.82 -52.54 30.11
C GLY A 323 4.09 -53.38 30.29
N ALA A 324 4.98 -52.97 31.19
CA ALA A 324 6.17 -53.74 31.57
C ALA A 324 5.81 -55.13 32.10
N ALA A 325 4.85 -55.23 33.04
CA ALA A 325 4.40 -56.51 33.57
C ALA A 325 3.78 -57.42 32.49
N LEU A 326 3.03 -56.86 31.54
CA LEU A 326 2.48 -57.61 30.41
C LEU A 326 3.57 -58.11 29.47
N ALA A 327 4.56 -57.28 29.15
CA ALA A 327 5.70 -57.67 28.32
C ALA A 327 6.51 -58.81 28.97
N VAL A 328 6.84 -58.69 30.25
CA VAL A 328 7.54 -59.74 31.01
C VAL A 328 6.74 -61.04 31.00
N ASN A 329 5.43 -60.98 31.27
CA ASN A 329 4.58 -62.17 31.28
C ASN A 329 4.45 -62.82 29.88
N GLU A 330 4.36 -62.02 28.81
CA GLU A 330 4.30 -62.53 27.43
C GLU A 330 5.60 -63.28 27.06
N VAL A 331 6.76 -62.69 27.37
CA VAL A 331 8.06 -63.34 27.13
C VAL A 331 8.20 -64.59 27.99
N MET A 332 7.88 -64.53 29.29
CA MET A 332 7.94 -65.69 30.18
C MET A 332 7.01 -66.82 29.72
N THR A 333 5.83 -66.50 29.17
CA THR A 333 4.92 -67.50 28.61
C THR A 333 5.47 -68.15 27.33
N ALA A 334 6.23 -67.39 26.54
CA ALA A 334 6.86 -67.85 25.32
C ALA A 334 8.07 -68.77 25.59
N ILE A 335 9.00 -68.34 26.45
CA ILE A 335 10.34 -68.96 26.59
C ILE A 335 10.71 -69.38 28.02
N GLY A 336 9.90 -69.06 29.03
CA GLY A 336 10.25 -69.26 30.44
C GLY A 336 10.60 -70.71 30.78
N ARG A 337 9.88 -71.67 30.20
CA ARG A 337 10.12 -73.12 30.40
C ARG A 337 11.50 -73.59 29.88
N TRP A 338 12.11 -72.82 28.98
CA TRP A 338 13.44 -73.11 28.47
C TRP A 338 14.55 -72.43 29.27
N ALA A 339 14.22 -71.68 30.32
CA ALA A 339 15.19 -70.96 31.12
C ALA A 339 15.85 -71.86 32.17
N GLN A 340 17.14 -71.65 32.41
CA GLN A 340 17.87 -72.37 33.45
C GLN A 340 17.42 -71.92 34.84
N ASP A 341 17.19 -70.61 34.97
CA ASP A 341 16.64 -69.95 36.16
C ASP A 341 15.54 -68.99 35.72
N GLU A 342 14.28 -69.40 35.89
CA GLU A 342 13.11 -68.59 35.55
C GLU A 342 13.05 -67.27 36.35
N ARG A 343 13.56 -67.25 37.59
CA ARG A 343 13.55 -66.05 38.44
C ARG A 343 14.59 -65.05 37.95
N ALA A 344 15.79 -65.52 37.61
CA ALA A 344 16.83 -64.67 37.04
C ALA A 344 16.40 -64.11 35.67
N LEU A 345 15.77 -64.94 34.82
CA LEU A 345 15.23 -64.47 33.54
C LEU A 345 14.15 -63.39 33.75
N ARG A 346 13.19 -63.62 34.66
CA ARG A 346 12.14 -62.63 34.97
C ARG A 346 12.74 -61.31 35.45
N SER A 347 13.67 -61.34 36.40
CA SER A 347 14.31 -60.13 36.92
C SER A 347 15.13 -59.41 35.84
N GLY A 348 15.81 -60.15 34.96
CA GLY A 348 16.50 -59.57 33.81
C GLY A 348 15.56 -58.90 32.81
N LEU A 349 14.39 -59.49 32.56
CA LEU A 349 13.36 -58.92 31.68
C LEU A 349 12.75 -57.65 32.27
N GLU A 350 12.51 -57.61 33.58
CA GLU A 350 12.05 -56.40 34.29
C GLU A 350 13.06 -55.25 34.10
N ASN A 351 14.36 -55.51 34.30
CA ASN A 351 15.42 -54.52 34.06
C ASN A 351 15.48 -54.03 32.60
N ILE A 352 15.28 -54.91 31.62
CA ILE A 352 15.20 -54.52 30.21
C ILE A 352 13.97 -53.62 29.97
N CYS A 353 12.82 -53.97 30.54
CA CYS A 353 11.60 -53.18 30.41
C CYS A 353 11.76 -51.79 31.02
N ASP A 354 12.36 -51.68 32.20
CA ASP A 354 12.62 -50.39 32.86
C ASP A 354 13.54 -49.51 32.02
N LYS A 355 14.64 -50.07 31.51
CA LYS A 355 15.55 -49.35 30.60
C LYS A 355 14.85 -48.92 29.31
N ALA A 356 14.05 -49.80 28.72
CA ALA A 356 13.30 -49.49 27.51
C ALA A 356 12.28 -48.36 27.74
N LEU A 357 11.56 -48.37 28.86
CA LEU A 357 10.63 -47.32 29.24
C LEU A 357 11.31 -45.97 29.44
N ASN A 358 12.48 -45.94 30.08
CA ASN A 358 13.24 -44.70 30.29
C ASN A 358 13.69 -44.09 28.96
N CYS A 359 14.23 -44.91 28.04
CA CYS A 359 14.61 -44.43 26.71
C CYS A 359 13.39 -44.01 25.89
N TRP A 360 12.29 -44.77 25.97
CA TRP A 360 11.07 -44.45 25.23
C TRP A 360 10.37 -43.19 25.76
N ALA A 361 10.52 -42.86 27.04
CA ALA A 361 10.02 -41.61 27.60
C ALA A 361 10.65 -40.37 26.93
N LEU A 362 11.92 -40.45 26.54
CA LEU A 362 12.59 -39.42 25.74
C LEU A 362 12.08 -39.45 24.30
N ALA A 363 11.95 -40.64 23.71
CA ALA A 363 11.47 -40.80 22.35
C ALA A 363 10.07 -40.20 22.13
N ARG A 364 9.20 -40.23 23.14
CA ARG A 364 7.87 -39.58 23.11
C ARG A 364 7.89 -38.05 23.17
N GLN A 365 9.03 -37.45 23.49
CA GLN A 365 9.20 -36.00 23.55
C GLN A 365 9.99 -35.46 22.35
N VAL A 366 10.52 -36.30 21.47
CA VAL A 366 11.23 -35.81 20.27
C VAL A 366 10.25 -35.34 19.20
N GLU A 367 10.61 -34.31 18.44
CA GLU A 367 9.81 -33.82 17.30
C GLU A 367 9.58 -34.93 16.26
N ASP A 368 10.66 -35.61 15.86
CA ASP A 368 10.58 -36.78 15.00
C ASP A 368 9.90 -37.95 15.70
N ARG A 369 9.04 -38.64 14.95
CA ARG A 369 8.46 -39.89 15.40
C ARG A 369 9.52 -40.98 15.33
N ILE A 370 9.77 -41.61 16.46
CA ILE A 370 10.62 -42.78 16.56
C ILE A 370 9.74 -44.02 16.47
N TRP A 371 10.08 -44.96 15.59
CA TRP A 371 9.26 -46.15 15.36
C TRP A 371 10.10 -47.44 15.21
N PRO A 372 9.74 -48.52 15.92
CA PRO A 372 10.35 -49.84 15.76
C PRO A 372 9.71 -50.59 14.59
N GLU A 373 10.48 -50.81 13.52
CA GLU A 373 10.05 -51.50 12.31
C GLU A 373 10.46 -52.97 12.33
N PHE A 374 9.53 -53.87 12.02
CA PHE A 374 9.77 -55.31 11.92
C PHE A 374 9.67 -55.80 10.47
N GLU A 375 9.33 -54.92 9.53
CA GLU A 375 9.22 -55.26 8.12
C GLU A 375 10.55 -55.11 7.39
N TYR A 376 11.02 -56.21 6.81
CA TYR A 376 12.22 -56.23 5.99
C TYR A 376 11.93 -55.60 4.61
N GLU A 377 12.09 -54.28 4.52
CA GLU A 377 11.89 -53.52 3.27
C GLU A 377 13.21 -53.12 2.61
N LEU A 378 14.15 -52.59 3.39
CA LEU A 378 15.45 -52.08 2.91
C LEU A 378 16.60 -52.92 3.45
N PRO A 379 17.27 -53.76 2.62
CA PRO A 379 18.32 -54.67 3.09
C PRO A 379 19.47 -54.01 3.85
N GLU A 380 19.79 -52.74 3.55
CA GLU A 380 20.86 -51.96 4.18
C GLU A 380 20.61 -51.65 5.67
N ASP A 381 19.36 -51.72 6.11
CA ASP A 381 18.90 -51.42 7.47
C ASP A 381 19.03 -52.59 8.46
N TRP A 382 19.43 -53.75 7.95
CA TRP A 382 19.45 -54.99 8.69
C TRP A 382 20.84 -55.60 8.71
N GLN A 383 21.20 -56.15 9.87
CA GLN A 383 22.44 -56.89 10.05
C GLN A 383 22.15 -58.35 10.39
N PRO A 384 22.98 -59.29 9.92
CA PRO A 384 22.95 -60.66 10.43
C PRO A 384 23.16 -60.67 11.94
N LEU A 385 22.39 -61.50 12.65
CA LEU A 385 22.46 -61.57 14.11
C LEU A 385 23.86 -62.01 14.58
N PRO A 386 24.55 -61.23 15.44
CA PRO A 386 25.90 -61.52 15.89
C PRO A 386 25.90 -62.46 17.11
N LEU A 387 25.65 -63.77 16.91
CA LEU A 387 25.81 -64.74 17.99
C LEU A 387 27.28 -65.19 18.12
N PRO A 388 27.86 -65.26 19.34
CA PRO A 388 29.29 -65.56 19.56
C PRO A 388 29.80 -66.90 19.02
N CYS A 389 28.90 -67.85 18.76
CA CYS A 389 29.23 -69.20 18.30
C CYS A 389 28.95 -69.41 16.81
N TRP A 390 28.56 -68.37 16.08
CA TRP A 390 28.61 -68.36 14.62
C TRP A 390 29.92 -67.74 14.18
N PRO A 391 30.61 -68.32 13.17
CA PRO A 391 31.75 -67.66 12.58
C PRO A 391 31.32 -66.24 12.15
N ALA A 392 32.19 -65.25 12.36
CA ALA A 392 32.00 -63.92 11.78
C ALA A 392 31.55 -64.10 10.33
N ALA A 393 30.43 -63.44 9.97
CA ALA A 393 29.70 -63.69 8.74
C ALA A 393 30.67 -64.01 7.59
N PRO A 394 30.50 -65.13 6.87
CA PRO A 394 31.40 -65.44 5.78
C PRO A 394 31.33 -64.26 4.81
N THR A 395 32.44 -63.56 4.65
CA THR A 395 32.71 -62.88 3.38
C THR A 395 32.46 -63.93 2.33
N VAL A 396 31.45 -63.67 1.49
CA VAL A 396 30.91 -64.57 0.47
C VAL A 396 32.06 -65.04 -0.42
N ASN A 397 32.72 -66.13 -0.03
CA ASN A 397 33.80 -66.78 -0.75
C ASN A 397 34.03 -68.14 -0.09
N THR A 398 33.23 -69.13 -0.49
CA THR A 398 33.73 -70.51 -0.67
C THR A 398 32.70 -71.35 -1.41
N PRO A 399 32.99 -71.81 -2.64
CA PRO A 399 32.27 -72.91 -3.25
C PRO A 399 32.86 -74.22 -2.73
N ASN A 400 32.05 -75.18 -2.32
CA ASN A 400 32.55 -76.51 -2.01
C ASN A 400 31.59 -77.61 -2.48
N ARG A 401 31.94 -78.32 -3.55
CA ARG A 401 31.93 -79.80 -3.53
C ARG A 401 32.61 -80.42 -4.76
N LYS A 402 33.56 -81.32 -4.48
CA LYS A 402 34.21 -82.27 -5.38
C LYS A 402 33.22 -83.29 -5.97
N LYS A 403 33.30 -83.56 -7.28
CA LYS A 403 33.66 -84.88 -7.89
C LYS A 403 33.68 -84.85 -9.45
N MET A 404 34.87 -85.10 -10.01
CA MET A 404 35.28 -85.91 -11.20
C MET A 404 34.34 -86.02 -12.44
N LEU A 405 34.76 -86.00 -13.72
CA LEU A 405 36.06 -86.06 -14.40
C LEU A 405 35.89 -85.67 -15.91
N LYS A 406 36.98 -85.16 -16.52
CA LYS A 406 37.42 -85.15 -17.95
C LYS A 406 37.40 -83.80 -18.72
N THR A 407 38.63 -83.30 -18.93
CA THR A 407 39.28 -82.74 -20.14
C THR A 407 38.37 -82.14 -21.23
N ASP A 408 38.57 -80.90 -21.73
CA ASP A 408 39.77 -80.41 -22.43
C ASP A 408 39.89 -78.87 -22.46
N ASN A 409 41.13 -78.44 -22.76
CA ASN A 409 41.66 -77.09 -23.05
C ASN A 409 40.74 -76.08 -23.78
N ASN A 410 40.70 -74.81 -23.32
CA ASN A 410 41.55 -73.72 -23.83
C ASN A 410 41.16 -72.33 -23.26
N ASN A 411 42.19 -71.63 -22.78
CA ASN A 411 42.55 -70.23 -23.01
C ASN A 411 41.57 -69.06 -22.69
N SER A 412 42.02 -68.24 -21.73
CA SER A 412 41.98 -66.76 -21.70
C SER A 412 40.62 -66.04 -21.66
N GLN A 413 40.30 -65.42 -20.53
CA GLN A 413 40.56 -63.98 -20.31
C GLN A 413 40.03 -63.54 -18.95
N ASN A 414 40.81 -62.64 -18.34
CA ASN A 414 40.54 -61.92 -17.13
C ASN A 414 39.16 -61.22 -17.16
N GLY A 415 38.32 -61.54 -16.20
CA GLY A 415 37.16 -60.75 -15.82
C GLY A 415 37.00 -60.86 -14.30
N ALA A 416 37.48 -59.85 -13.58
CA ALA A 416 37.15 -59.70 -12.16
C ALA A 416 35.62 -59.64 -12.04
N PRO A 417 34.98 -60.50 -11.23
CA PRO A 417 33.58 -60.30 -10.92
C PRO A 417 33.49 -59.04 -10.06
N ASN A 418 32.82 -58.01 -10.57
CA ASN A 418 32.34 -56.90 -9.74
C ASN A 418 31.49 -57.52 -8.62
N HIS A 419 32.05 -57.58 -7.42
CA HIS A 419 31.39 -58.04 -6.22
C HIS A 419 30.54 -56.90 -5.66
N GLU A 420 29.32 -56.74 -6.18
CA GLU A 420 28.27 -56.12 -5.37
C GLU A 420 27.84 -57.13 -4.28
N PRO A 421 27.66 -56.70 -3.02
CA PRO A 421 27.13 -57.56 -1.98
C PRO A 421 25.74 -58.05 -2.41
N ARG A 422 25.59 -59.36 -2.56
CA ARG A 422 24.34 -60.01 -2.93
C ARG A 422 23.25 -59.57 -1.95
N GLN A 423 22.30 -58.76 -2.42
CA GLN A 423 21.16 -58.31 -1.64
C GLN A 423 20.35 -59.54 -1.20
N LEU A 424 20.18 -59.72 0.11
CA LEU A 424 19.40 -60.81 0.68
C LEU A 424 17.93 -60.58 0.33
N LEU A 425 17.28 -61.57 -0.26
CA LEU A 425 15.87 -61.48 -0.63
C LEU A 425 14.99 -61.57 0.63
N LYS A 426 13.85 -60.88 0.64
CA LYS A 426 12.87 -60.89 1.76
C LYS A 426 12.41 -62.31 2.16
N SER A 427 12.48 -63.29 1.24
CA SER A 427 12.17 -64.69 1.49
C SER A 427 13.27 -65.49 2.18
N GLU A 428 14.50 -64.96 2.28
CA GLU A 428 15.69 -65.67 2.77
C GLU A 428 16.13 -65.22 4.18
N VAL A 429 15.38 -64.28 4.79
CA VAL A 429 15.71 -63.66 6.08
C VAL A 429 14.50 -63.62 6.99
N LYS A 430 14.74 -63.79 8.29
CA LYS A 430 13.71 -63.75 9.34
C LYS A 430 14.06 -62.66 10.33
N VAL A 431 13.19 -61.66 10.51
CA VAL A 431 13.44 -60.54 11.43
C VAL A 431 13.38 -61.03 12.88
N VAL A 432 14.44 -60.74 13.64
CA VAL A 432 14.61 -61.14 15.05
C VAL A 432 14.53 -59.92 15.97
N TRP A 433 15.08 -58.79 15.54
CA TRP A 433 15.07 -57.54 16.31
C TRP A 433 14.75 -56.37 15.39
N PRO A 434 13.91 -55.41 15.82
CA PRO A 434 13.47 -54.34 14.93
C PRO A 434 14.59 -53.36 14.59
N THR A 435 14.48 -52.76 13.41
CA THR A 435 15.17 -51.52 13.08
C THR A 435 14.45 -50.36 13.77
N ILE A 436 15.17 -49.35 14.22
CA ILE A 436 14.57 -48.15 14.81
C ILE A 436 14.85 -46.99 13.88
N PHE A 437 13.79 -46.33 13.42
CA PHE A 437 13.86 -45.15 12.57
C PHE A 437 13.39 -43.91 13.32
N ALA A 438 14.01 -42.77 13.03
CA ALA A 438 13.43 -41.46 13.17
C ALA A 438 12.85 -41.05 11.81
N ALA A 439 11.55 -40.77 11.79
CA ALA A 439 10.70 -40.54 10.61
C ALA A 439 10.23 -41.82 9.86
N GLU A 440 9.03 -41.74 9.27
CA GLU A 440 8.33 -42.81 8.51
C GLU A 440 8.06 -42.33 7.06
N PRO A 441 7.95 -43.23 6.05
CA PRO A 441 7.98 -42.92 4.62
C PRO A 441 6.95 -41.86 4.19
N GLN A 442 7.37 -40.93 3.34
CA GLN A 442 6.44 -39.99 2.69
C GLN A 442 5.50 -40.73 1.73
N VAL A 443 4.24 -40.33 1.78
CA VAL A 443 3.22 -40.57 0.75
C VAL A 443 3.73 -40.05 -0.61
N PRO A 444 3.42 -40.70 -1.74
CA PRO A 444 3.87 -40.24 -3.06
C PRO A 444 3.38 -38.81 -3.35
N GLY A 445 4.30 -37.85 -3.53
CA GLY A 445 3.99 -36.49 -4.02
C GLY A 445 4.55 -35.30 -3.23
N SER A 446 5.30 -35.51 -2.14
CA SER A 446 5.93 -34.44 -1.36
C SER A 446 7.36 -34.15 -1.83
N SER A 447 7.67 -32.87 -2.08
CA SER A 447 8.97 -32.39 -2.60
C SER A 447 10.09 -32.31 -1.56
N ASP A 448 9.79 -32.52 -0.28
CA ASP A 448 10.79 -32.46 0.80
C ASP A 448 11.26 -33.86 1.18
N ALA A 449 12.38 -34.24 0.56
CA ALA A 449 13.09 -35.49 0.81
C ALA A 449 13.84 -35.44 2.16
N THR A 450 13.13 -35.54 3.28
CA THR A 450 13.77 -35.94 4.55
C THR A 450 13.88 -37.46 4.53
N ALA A 451 15.08 -37.97 4.25
CA ALA A 451 15.38 -39.40 4.32
C ALA A 451 15.04 -39.95 5.72
N LEU A 452 14.53 -41.18 5.82
CA LEU A 452 14.41 -41.86 7.11
C LEU A 452 15.78 -41.88 7.78
N GLU A 453 15.91 -41.25 8.95
CA GLU A 453 17.15 -41.30 9.71
C GLU A 453 17.13 -42.57 10.56
N ARG A 454 17.87 -43.59 10.11
CA ARG A 454 17.99 -44.85 10.85
C ARG A 454 18.79 -44.63 12.13
N LEU A 455 18.14 -44.77 13.28
CA LEU A 455 18.75 -44.67 14.59
C LEU A 455 19.45 -45.97 15.02
N HIS A 456 18.91 -47.13 14.64
CA HIS A 456 19.46 -48.42 15.01
C HIS A 456 19.19 -49.47 13.94
N CYS A 457 20.21 -50.25 13.57
CA CYS A 457 20.06 -51.36 12.62
C CYS A 457 19.25 -52.51 13.24
N GLY A 458 18.34 -53.10 12.48
CA GLY A 458 17.64 -54.31 12.92
C GLY A 458 18.52 -55.55 12.81
N TYR A 459 18.11 -56.65 13.46
CA TYR A 459 18.79 -57.94 13.33
C TYR A 459 17.90 -58.97 12.63
N VAL A 460 18.49 -59.66 11.66
CA VAL A 460 17.87 -60.76 10.93
C VAL A 460 18.61 -62.08 11.16
N LEU A 461 17.85 -63.16 11.17
CA LEU A 461 18.35 -64.52 11.02
C LEU A 461 18.39 -64.85 9.53
N THR A 462 19.61 -65.08 9.02
CA THR A 462 19.82 -65.48 7.63
C THR A 462 19.57 -66.97 7.42
N GLN A 463 19.27 -67.38 6.19
CA GLN A 463 19.12 -68.79 5.83
C GLN A 463 20.32 -69.64 6.28
N ALA A 464 21.55 -69.14 6.06
CA ALA A 464 22.79 -69.83 6.45
C ALA A 464 22.88 -70.08 7.97
N GLN A 465 22.45 -69.12 8.80
CA GLN A 465 22.45 -69.25 10.26
C GLN A 465 21.37 -70.21 10.78
N SER A 466 20.34 -70.47 9.97
CA SER A 466 19.20 -71.32 10.32
C SER A 466 19.28 -72.75 9.75
N GLN A 467 20.20 -72.98 8.80
CA GLN A 467 20.29 -74.22 8.02
C GLN A 467 20.45 -75.47 8.90
N ASP A 468 21.40 -75.46 9.84
CA ASP A 468 21.66 -76.63 10.69
C ASP A 468 20.43 -77.02 11.54
N ALA A 469 19.67 -76.02 12.00
CA ALA A 469 18.44 -76.24 12.74
C ALA A 469 17.31 -76.77 11.83
N GLU A 470 17.17 -76.23 10.61
CA GLU A 470 16.19 -76.69 9.63
C GLU A 470 16.44 -78.13 9.17
N GLU A 471 17.71 -78.48 8.93
CA GLU A 471 18.14 -79.85 8.60
C GLU A 471 17.85 -80.81 9.76
N GLU A 472 18.12 -80.41 11.00
CA GLU A 472 17.82 -81.24 12.17
C GLU A 472 16.32 -81.52 12.29
N MET A 473 15.49 -80.49 12.19
CA MET A 473 14.02 -80.64 12.23
C MET A 473 13.53 -81.56 11.11
N SER A 474 14.05 -81.38 9.89
CA SER A 474 13.70 -82.20 8.72
C SER A 474 14.08 -83.67 8.92
N HIS A 475 15.30 -83.94 9.43
CA HIS A 475 15.74 -85.30 9.75
C HIS A 475 14.89 -85.94 10.85
N ARG A 476 14.50 -85.20 11.88
CA ARG A 476 13.64 -85.70 12.95
C ARG A 476 12.22 -85.96 12.49
N ALA A 477 11.64 -85.07 11.68
CA ALA A 477 10.33 -85.26 11.07
C ALA A 477 10.31 -86.54 10.22
N ALA A 478 11.32 -86.74 9.37
CA ALA A 478 11.49 -87.94 8.56
C ALA A 478 11.66 -89.23 9.39
N ARG A 479 12.32 -89.15 10.57
CA ARG A 479 12.42 -90.29 11.51
C ARG A 479 11.09 -90.58 12.20
N ARG A 480 10.30 -89.56 12.55
CA ARG A 480 8.98 -89.72 13.18
C ARG A 480 7.98 -90.36 12.22
N THR A 481 7.93 -89.92 10.96
CA THR A 481 7.06 -90.52 9.94
C THR A 481 7.42 -91.99 9.67
N ARG A 482 8.72 -92.29 9.51
CA ARG A 482 9.18 -93.69 9.34
C ARG A 482 8.85 -94.59 10.54
N ARG A 483 8.85 -94.06 11.77
CA ARG A 483 8.50 -94.84 12.97
C ARG A 483 6.98 -95.06 13.08
N ALA A 484 6.17 -94.07 12.71
CA ALA A 484 4.71 -94.19 12.69
C ALA A 484 4.23 -95.25 11.67
N ASP A 485 4.86 -95.30 10.49
CA ASP A 485 4.52 -96.28 9.45
C ASP A 485 5.03 -97.71 9.76
N SER A 486 5.95 -97.86 10.71
CA SER A 486 6.57 -99.14 11.08
C SER A 486 5.89 -99.90 12.23
N VAL A 487 4.80 -99.37 12.80
CA VAL A 487 4.05 -100.08 13.85
C VAL A 487 3.00 -100.99 13.19
N PRO A 488 3.15 -102.33 13.22
CA PRO A 488 2.12 -103.21 12.69
C PRO A 488 0.89 -103.14 13.58
N HIS A 489 -0.25 -102.71 13.03
CA HIS A 489 -1.56 -102.80 13.67
C HIS A 489 -1.89 -104.26 14.01
N LYS A 490 -1.59 -104.69 15.24
CA LYS A 490 -2.14 -105.92 15.81
C LYS A 490 -3.61 -105.68 16.13
N ASN A 491 -4.49 -106.13 15.21
CA ASN A 491 -5.93 -106.24 15.42
C ASN A 491 -6.24 -107.01 16.71
N ARG A 492 -6.65 -106.30 17.77
CA ARG A 492 -7.15 -106.90 19.01
C ARG A 492 -8.67 -107.03 18.91
N ARG A 493 -9.14 -108.26 18.76
CA ARG A 493 -10.56 -108.65 18.86
C ARG A 493 -11.10 -108.30 20.25
N ASN A 494 -12.23 -107.60 20.33
CA ASN A 494 -13.02 -107.43 21.55
C ASN A 494 -14.11 -108.50 21.60
N SER A 495 -14.09 -109.30 22.66
CA SER A 495 -15.21 -110.13 23.10
C SER A 495 -15.36 -109.94 24.62
N GLY A 496 -16.55 -109.58 25.09
CA GLY A 496 -16.83 -109.45 26.52
C GLY A 496 -18.22 -108.85 26.80
N VAL A 497 -19.22 -109.73 26.87
CA VAL A 497 -20.58 -109.51 27.41
C VAL A 497 -20.59 -109.93 28.89
N PHE A 498 -21.33 -109.21 29.75
CA PHE A 498 -22.19 -109.64 30.90
C PHE A 498 -22.28 -108.52 31.99
N LEU A 499 -23.46 -107.90 32.16
CA LEU A 499 -24.46 -107.99 33.29
C LEU A 499 -23.98 -107.35 34.61
N SER A 500 -24.75 -106.63 35.46
CA SER A 500 -26.17 -106.60 35.88
C SER A 500 -26.46 -105.17 36.41
N GLY A 501 -27.68 -104.60 36.41
CA GLY A 501 -28.89 -105.07 37.08
C GLY A 501 -29.00 -104.46 38.48
N GLY A 502 -29.84 -103.43 38.65
CA GLY A 502 -30.06 -102.76 39.94
C GLY A 502 -31.20 -101.74 39.88
N VAL A 503 -32.43 -102.24 39.93
CA VAL A 503 -33.66 -101.47 40.17
C VAL A 503 -33.88 -101.43 41.68
N LEU A 504 -34.13 -100.24 42.26
CA LEU A 504 -35.02 -100.10 43.40
C LEU A 504 -35.61 -98.68 43.42
N SER A 505 -36.90 -98.67 43.72
CA SER A 505 -37.89 -97.61 43.55
C SER A 505 -38.17 -96.89 44.87
N GLY A 506 -38.68 -95.65 44.74
CA GLY A 506 -39.57 -95.01 45.72
C GLY A 506 -38.93 -93.87 46.51
N SER A 507 -39.59 -92.76 46.84
CA SER A 507 -40.81 -92.07 46.39
C SER A 507 -41.00 -90.90 47.37
N SER A 508 -41.36 -89.74 46.83
CA SER A 508 -42.16 -88.64 47.42
C SER A 508 -41.68 -87.88 48.65
N GLY A 509 -41.76 -86.55 48.56
CA GLY A 509 -41.89 -85.69 49.73
C GLY A 509 -41.75 -84.19 49.50
N LYS A 510 -42.71 -83.58 48.79
CA LYS A 510 -43.05 -82.14 48.70
C LYS A 510 -42.03 -81.14 48.17
#